data_AF-A0A0E3L3M5-F1
#
_entry.id   AF-A0A0E3L3M5-F1
#
_cell.length_a   1.000
_cell.length_b   1.000
_cell.length_c   1.000
_cell.angle_alpha   90.00
_cell.angle_beta   90.00
_cell.angle_gamma   90.00
#
_symmetry.space_group_name_H-M   'P 1'
#
loop_
_entity.id
_entity.type
_entity.pdbx_description
1 polymer ?
#
loop_
_entity_poly.entity_id
_entity_poly.type
_entity_poly.pdbx_seq_one_letter_code
_entity_poly.pdbx_strand_id
1 'polypeptide(L)'
;MKPEEVVPILEKGAGAGCTEALFTFGEYAEEVPEYREWLKELGYSSTLEYLVFLCETAINIGILPHTNAGIMTRSELKVLKPLNASMGLMLETTAVLEAHKDCPGKVPERRLETIREAGKLEIPYTTGLLVGIGESLKDRAESLEAIASLHREYGHIQEVIIQNFSPKTGTPMENFPEPSVEEIMDTVALARQVLPHDVAVQVAPNLIDPKALIVKGVTDLGGISPLTIDWINPEAEWPDVKDLQEKLGAVPLRERLPIYPQYVKNKWYSDRIGELIGRLSDGEGYRKLP
;
A
#
# COMPACT_ATOMS: atom_id res chain seq x y z
N MET A 1 14.62 6.47 9.83
CA MET A 1 15.63 7.19 9.01
C MET A 1 15.49 8.66 9.29
N LYS A 2 16.59 9.35 9.53
CA LYS A 2 16.64 10.80 9.76
C LYS A 2 16.46 11.58 8.44
N PRO A 3 16.10 12.88 8.48
CA PRO A 3 15.94 13.69 7.26
C PRO A 3 17.14 13.61 6.32
N GLU A 4 18.37 13.67 6.85
CA GLU A 4 19.62 13.60 6.09
C GLU A 4 19.83 12.24 5.37
N GLU A 5 19.10 11.20 5.76
CA GLU A 5 19.13 9.88 5.12
C GLU A 5 17.99 9.74 4.10
N VAL A 6 16.79 10.22 4.44
CA VAL A 6 15.60 10.06 3.60
C VAL A 6 15.59 11.02 2.41
N VAL A 7 15.97 12.29 2.63
CA VAL A 7 15.93 13.30 1.57
C VAL A 7 16.80 12.92 0.36
N PRO A 8 18.06 12.45 0.54
CA PRO A 8 18.85 11.97 -0.59
C PRO A 8 18.23 10.76 -1.33
N ILE A 9 17.48 9.90 -0.64
CA ILE A 9 16.76 8.78 -1.28
C ILE A 9 15.64 9.34 -2.16
N LEU A 10 14.85 10.29 -1.65
CA LEU A 10 13.79 10.96 -2.39
C LEU A 10 14.35 11.69 -3.63
N GLU A 11 15.43 12.44 -3.49
CA GLU A 11 16.09 13.15 -4.60
C GLU A 11 16.60 12.19 -5.69
N LYS A 12 17.22 11.07 -5.28
CA LYS A 12 17.62 10.00 -6.21
C LYS A 12 16.40 9.39 -6.91
N GLY A 13 15.31 9.17 -6.18
CA GLY A 13 14.02 8.72 -6.71
C GLY A 13 13.51 9.63 -7.82
N ALA A 14 13.48 10.94 -7.56
CA ALA A 14 13.05 11.93 -8.53
C ALA A 14 13.97 11.92 -9.76
N GLY A 15 15.29 11.85 -9.54
CA GLY A 15 16.29 11.77 -10.61
C GLY A 15 16.20 10.50 -11.45
N ALA A 16 15.73 9.39 -10.88
CA ALA A 16 15.49 8.13 -11.58
C ALA A 16 14.12 8.06 -12.29
N GLY A 17 13.30 9.11 -12.16
CA GLY A 17 11.97 9.20 -12.78
C GLY A 17 10.85 8.58 -11.96
N CYS A 18 11.10 8.16 -10.72
CA CYS A 18 10.05 7.65 -9.82
C CYS A 18 8.97 8.71 -9.58
N THR A 19 7.73 8.25 -9.46
CA THR A 19 6.55 9.12 -9.33
C THR A 19 5.92 9.04 -7.94
N GLU A 20 6.33 8.05 -7.16
CA GLU A 20 5.75 7.68 -5.88
C GLU A 20 6.84 7.62 -4.80
N ALA A 21 6.52 8.15 -3.62
CA ALA A 21 7.24 7.90 -2.38
C ALA A 21 6.27 7.17 -1.44
N LEU A 22 6.41 5.84 -1.36
CA LEU A 22 5.63 5.02 -0.44
C LEU A 22 6.25 5.05 0.96
N PHE A 23 5.64 5.80 1.87
CA PHE A 23 6.02 5.84 3.27
C PHE A 23 5.29 4.72 4.02
N THR A 24 6.00 3.65 4.38
CA THR A 24 5.42 2.50 5.10
C THR A 24 6.07 2.32 6.46
N PHE A 25 5.26 2.28 7.52
CA PHE A 25 5.70 2.04 8.90
C PHE A 25 4.51 1.65 9.79
N GLY A 26 4.80 1.14 11.00
CA GLY A 26 3.77 0.77 11.98
C GLY A 26 3.18 1.97 12.73
N GLU A 27 2.01 1.77 13.32
CA GLU A 27 1.32 2.80 14.11
C GLU A 27 2.04 3.17 15.43
N TYR A 28 1.88 4.44 15.84
CA TYR A 28 2.22 4.97 17.18
C TYR A 28 3.60 4.59 17.74
N ALA A 29 4.64 4.56 16.90
CA ALA A 29 6.01 4.26 17.32
C ALA A 29 6.50 5.17 18.46
N GLU A 30 5.97 6.39 18.59
CA GLU A 30 6.21 7.33 19.68
C GLU A 30 5.68 6.89 21.05
N GLU A 31 4.96 5.78 21.16
CA GLU A 31 4.70 5.13 22.46
C GLU A 31 5.97 4.55 23.07
N VAL A 32 6.95 4.20 22.24
CA VAL A 32 8.29 3.78 22.67
C VAL A 32 9.11 5.03 23.08
N PRO A 33 9.54 5.14 24.35
CA PRO A 33 10.22 6.35 24.85
C PRO A 33 11.45 6.77 24.05
N GLU A 34 12.26 5.81 23.61
CA GLU A 34 13.48 6.03 22.83
C GLU A 34 13.17 6.65 21.47
N TYR A 35 12.12 6.18 20.80
CA TYR A 35 11.70 6.74 19.51
C TYR A 35 11.10 8.14 19.67
N ARG A 36 10.35 8.37 20.76
CA ARG A 36 9.84 9.71 21.09
C ARG A 36 10.96 10.72 21.32
N GLU A 37 12.00 10.33 22.04
CA GLU A 37 13.15 11.21 22.27
C GLU A 37 13.92 11.48 20.98
N TRP A 38 14.12 10.44 20.16
CA TRP A 38 14.70 10.58 18.82
C TRP A 38 13.91 11.56 17.94
N LEU A 39 12.58 11.52 17.93
CA LEU A 39 11.76 12.50 17.19
C LEU A 39 11.99 13.93 17.68
N LYS A 40 12.09 14.15 19.00
CA LYS A 40 12.37 15.49 19.55
C LYS A 40 13.76 15.99 19.18
N GLU A 41 14.76 15.12 19.17
CA GLU A 41 16.12 15.45 18.71
C GLU A 41 16.11 15.92 17.25
N LEU A 42 15.21 15.38 16.43
CA LEU A 42 14.97 15.82 15.05
C LEU A 42 14.10 17.07 14.94
N GLY A 43 13.54 17.56 16.06
CA GLY A 43 12.69 18.75 16.09
C GLY A 43 11.19 18.49 15.85
N TYR A 44 10.75 17.24 15.91
CA TYR A 44 9.35 16.86 15.70
C TYR A 44 8.68 16.38 17.00
N SER A 45 7.42 16.75 17.18
CA SER A 45 6.60 16.38 18.35
C SER A 45 5.88 15.03 18.20
N SER A 46 5.73 14.53 16.97
CA SER A 46 5.03 13.28 16.64
C SER A 46 5.53 12.68 15.32
N THR A 47 5.23 11.39 15.10
CA THR A 47 5.50 10.74 13.80
C THR A 47 4.71 11.41 12.68
N LEU A 48 3.48 11.85 12.97
CA LEU A 48 2.65 12.58 12.01
C LEU A 48 3.33 13.87 11.51
N GLU A 49 3.90 14.67 12.43
CA GLU A 49 4.58 15.92 12.07
C GLU A 49 5.79 15.66 11.18
N TYR A 50 6.58 14.62 11.51
CA TYR A 50 7.69 14.23 10.67
C TYR A 50 7.24 13.74 9.28
N LEU A 51 6.16 12.94 9.23
CA LEU A 51 5.60 12.47 7.96
C LEU A 51 5.07 13.63 7.10
N VAL A 52 4.47 14.65 7.69
CA VAL A 52 4.06 15.87 6.96
C VAL A 52 5.27 16.51 6.28
N PHE A 53 6.38 16.68 7.00
CA PHE A 53 7.63 17.18 6.42
C PHE A 53 8.13 16.31 5.24
N LEU A 54 8.09 14.99 5.39
CA LEU A 54 8.51 14.06 4.32
C LEU A 54 7.60 14.15 3.10
N CYS A 55 6.28 14.22 3.30
CA CYS A 55 5.32 14.37 2.22
C CYS A 55 5.51 15.70 1.48
N GLU A 56 5.66 16.81 2.20
CA GLU A 56 5.93 18.11 1.59
C GLU A 56 7.26 18.11 0.81
N THR A 57 8.29 17.48 1.36
CA THR A 57 9.58 17.34 0.69
C THR A 57 9.44 16.58 -0.62
N ALA A 58 8.75 15.42 -0.62
CA ALA A 58 8.50 14.64 -1.81
C ALA A 58 7.72 15.43 -2.88
N ILE A 59 6.65 16.14 -2.49
CA ILE A 59 5.87 16.98 -3.41
C ILE A 59 6.75 18.06 -4.05
N ASN A 60 7.58 18.74 -3.26
CA ASN A 60 8.44 19.84 -3.73
C ASN A 60 9.46 19.38 -4.78
N ILE A 61 9.89 18.12 -4.72
CA ILE A 61 10.80 17.53 -5.71
C ILE A 61 10.08 16.77 -6.83
N GLY A 62 8.74 16.81 -6.87
CA GLY A 62 7.93 16.25 -7.95
C GLY A 62 7.56 14.77 -7.80
N ILE A 63 7.56 14.23 -6.58
CA ILE A 63 7.12 12.87 -6.26
C ILE A 63 5.80 12.93 -5.48
N LEU A 64 4.87 12.04 -5.79
CA LEU A 64 3.59 11.90 -5.08
C LEU A 64 3.77 11.04 -3.81
N PRO A 65 3.42 11.56 -2.63
CA PRO A 65 3.36 10.74 -1.42
C PRO A 65 2.24 9.70 -1.47
N HIS A 66 2.56 8.50 -0.99
CA HIS A 66 1.61 7.44 -0.66
C HIS A 66 1.93 6.96 0.75
N THR A 67 1.00 7.08 1.69
CA THR A 67 1.25 6.74 3.11
C THR A 67 0.53 5.47 3.53
N ASN A 68 1.31 4.50 4.02
CA ASN A 68 0.84 3.31 4.72
C ASN A 68 1.36 3.31 6.17
N ALA A 69 0.61 3.93 7.08
CA ALA A 69 1.07 4.25 8.44
C ALA A 69 0.32 3.50 9.56
N GLY A 70 -0.22 2.31 9.27
CA GLY A 70 -0.99 1.56 10.25
C GLY A 70 -2.38 2.15 10.50
N ILE A 71 -2.89 1.95 11.71
CA ILE A 71 -4.15 2.59 12.15
C ILE A 71 -3.94 4.10 12.36
N MET A 72 -4.90 4.88 11.89
CA MET A 72 -4.91 6.34 12.05
C MET A 72 -6.28 6.81 12.49
N THR A 73 -6.31 7.86 13.30
CA THR A 73 -7.51 8.60 13.66
C THR A 73 -7.98 9.47 12.49
N ARG A 74 -9.27 9.82 12.50
CA ARG A 74 -9.84 10.76 11.53
C ARG A 74 -9.08 12.10 11.44
N SER A 75 -8.60 12.62 12.57
CA SER A 75 -7.83 13.87 12.60
C SER A 75 -6.50 13.74 11.87
N GLU A 76 -5.79 12.64 12.07
CA GLU A 76 -4.50 12.40 11.42
C GLU A 76 -4.69 12.17 9.90
N LEU A 77 -5.72 11.40 9.51
CA LEU A 77 -6.11 11.23 8.11
C LEU A 77 -6.41 12.59 7.44
N LYS A 78 -7.10 13.51 8.12
CA LYS A 78 -7.37 14.86 7.58
C LYS A 78 -6.10 15.68 7.35
N VAL A 79 -5.09 15.53 8.20
CA VAL A 79 -3.80 16.22 8.06
C VAL A 79 -3.05 15.70 6.83
N LEU A 80 -3.09 14.39 6.58
CA LEU A 80 -2.34 13.76 5.49
C LEU A 80 -3.06 13.74 4.14
N LYS A 81 -4.40 13.74 4.13
CA LYS A 81 -5.23 13.79 2.91
C LYS A 81 -4.74 14.82 1.89
N PRO A 82 -4.45 16.09 2.24
CA PRO A 82 -4.01 17.06 1.24
C PRO A 82 -2.64 16.76 0.65
N LEU A 83 -1.81 15.92 1.28
CA LEU A 83 -0.44 15.67 0.85
C LEU A 83 -0.27 14.34 0.10
N ASN A 84 -1.24 13.44 0.17
CA ASN A 84 -1.10 12.08 -0.34
C ASN A 84 -1.98 11.84 -1.58
N ALA A 85 -1.41 11.16 -2.57
CA ALA A 85 -2.14 10.68 -3.74
C ALA A 85 -3.00 9.45 -3.40
N SER A 86 -2.48 8.58 -2.54
CA SER A 86 -3.20 7.46 -1.93
C SER A 86 -2.73 7.29 -0.49
N MET A 87 -3.56 6.65 0.33
CA MET A 87 -3.16 6.20 1.67
C MET A 87 -3.59 4.74 1.84
N GLY A 88 -3.05 4.04 2.83
CA GLY A 88 -3.40 2.64 2.97
C GLY A 88 -3.08 2.00 4.31
N LEU A 89 -3.69 0.84 4.47
CA LEU A 89 -3.52 -0.07 5.59
C LEU A 89 -4.00 -1.45 5.13
N MET A 90 -3.14 -2.46 5.24
CA MET A 90 -3.57 -3.85 5.07
C MET A 90 -4.60 -4.22 6.15
N LEU A 91 -5.79 -4.68 5.74
CA LEU A 91 -6.77 -5.25 6.66
C LEU A 91 -6.24 -6.57 7.24
N GLU A 92 -5.53 -7.33 6.40
CA GLU A 92 -4.96 -8.66 6.63
C GLU A 92 -6.03 -9.74 6.80
N THR A 93 -6.92 -9.61 7.79
CA THR A 93 -8.04 -10.52 8.02
C THR A 93 -9.08 -9.87 8.94
N THR A 94 -10.33 -10.31 8.86
CA THR A 94 -11.39 -10.01 9.85
C THR A 94 -11.43 -11.00 11.01
N ALA A 95 -10.67 -12.08 10.95
CA ALA A 95 -10.61 -13.07 12.00
C ALA A 95 -9.69 -12.64 13.15
N VAL A 96 -10.03 -13.05 14.37
CA VAL A 96 -9.14 -12.94 15.53
C VAL A 96 -8.22 -14.15 15.53
N LEU A 97 -6.96 -13.94 15.16
CA LEU A 97 -5.96 -14.99 15.00
C LEU A 97 -4.83 -14.86 16.01
N GLU A 98 -4.21 -15.99 16.36
CA GLU A 98 -3.01 -16.02 17.21
C GLU A 98 -1.85 -15.20 16.63
N ALA A 99 -1.76 -15.09 15.30
CA ALA A 99 -0.78 -14.26 14.60
C ALA A 99 -0.80 -12.79 15.05
N HIS A 100 -1.96 -12.29 15.52
CA HIS A 100 -2.17 -10.88 15.90
C HIS A 100 -2.27 -10.65 17.41
N LYS A 101 -2.11 -11.68 18.24
CA LYS A 101 -2.44 -11.62 19.68
C LYS A 101 -1.72 -10.50 20.44
N ASP A 102 -0.48 -10.19 20.07
CA ASP A 102 0.37 -9.18 20.70
C ASP A 102 0.47 -7.89 19.87
N CYS A 103 -0.47 -7.69 18.92
CA CYS A 103 -0.44 -6.57 17.99
C CYS A 103 -1.75 -5.75 18.08
N PRO A 104 -1.87 -4.80 19.03
CA PRO A 104 -3.13 -4.09 19.30
C PRO A 104 -3.73 -3.32 18.13
N GLY A 105 -2.93 -2.87 17.15
CA GLY A 105 -3.45 -2.21 15.94
C GLY A 105 -3.81 -3.17 14.81
N LYS A 106 -3.55 -4.48 14.98
CA LYS A 106 -3.99 -5.55 14.08
C LYS A 106 -5.38 -6.10 14.43
N VAL A 107 -6.02 -5.55 15.47
CA VAL A 107 -7.43 -5.83 15.80
C VAL A 107 -8.32 -5.43 14.61
N PRO A 108 -9.07 -6.37 14.01
CA PRO A 108 -9.79 -6.12 12.77
C PRO A 108 -10.71 -4.89 12.78
N GLU A 109 -11.46 -4.70 13.86
CA GLU A 109 -12.43 -3.61 13.99
C GLU A 109 -11.76 -2.23 13.92
N ARG A 110 -10.55 -2.10 14.48
CA ARG A 110 -9.78 -0.84 14.44
C ARG A 110 -9.31 -0.52 13.03
N ARG A 111 -8.86 -1.52 12.29
CA ARG A 111 -8.41 -1.37 10.90
C ARG A 111 -9.57 -1.03 9.97
N LEU A 112 -10.70 -1.75 10.13
CA LEU A 112 -11.94 -1.43 9.41
C LEU A 112 -12.43 -0.02 9.71
N GLU A 113 -12.29 0.47 10.95
CA GLU A 113 -12.62 1.85 11.29
C GLU A 113 -11.70 2.87 10.61
N THR A 114 -10.39 2.64 10.56
CA THR A 114 -9.48 3.52 9.80
C THR A 114 -9.83 3.55 8.31
N ILE A 115 -10.08 2.39 7.69
CA ILE A 115 -10.50 2.30 6.27
C ILE A 115 -11.83 3.06 6.07
N ARG A 116 -12.80 2.86 6.97
CA ARG A 116 -14.10 3.56 6.93
C ARG A 116 -13.94 5.09 7.04
N GLU A 117 -13.09 5.56 7.95
CA GLU A 117 -12.83 6.99 8.11
C GLU A 117 -12.12 7.58 6.88
N ALA A 118 -11.24 6.83 6.22
CA ALA A 118 -10.65 7.23 4.95
C ALA A 118 -11.72 7.35 3.84
N GLY A 119 -12.68 6.42 3.80
CA GLY A 119 -13.83 6.48 2.88
C GLY A 119 -14.73 7.70 3.13
N LYS A 120 -15.09 7.98 4.38
CA LYS A 120 -15.84 9.19 4.77
C LYS A 120 -15.08 10.48 4.45
N LEU A 121 -13.75 10.42 4.39
CA LEU A 121 -12.89 11.54 4.04
C LEU A 121 -12.55 11.57 2.55
N GLU A 122 -13.12 10.71 1.71
CA GLU A 122 -12.89 10.73 0.26
C GLU A 122 -11.38 10.62 -0.08
N ILE A 123 -10.68 9.69 0.56
CA ILE A 123 -9.26 9.40 0.34
C ILE A 123 -9.14 8.14 -0.53
N PRO A 124 -8.54 8.19 -1.74
CA PRO A 124 -8.18 6.98 -2.47
C PRO A 124 -7.34 6.06 -1.59
N TYR A 125 -7.76 4.79 -1.44
CA TYR A 125 -7.26 3.94 -0.37
C TYR A 125 -6.82 2.56 -0.83
N THR A 126 -5.69 2.12 -0.29
CA THR A 126 -5.09 0.80 -0.50
C THR A 126 -5.31 -0.06 0.73
N THR A 127 -5.81 -1.28 0.53
CA THR A 127 -5.91 -2.29 1.58
C THR A 127 -5.61 -3.67 1.02
N GLY A 128 -5.83 -4.74 1.79
CA GLY A 128 -5.47 -6.08 1.35
C GLY A 128 -5.57 -7.13 2.43
N LEU A 129 -5.35 -8.37 2.01
CA LEU A 129 -5.25 -9.55 2.88
C LEU A 129 -3.81 -10.02 2.99
N LEU A 130 -3.49 -10.61 4.13
CA LEU A 130 -2.27 -11.39 4.34
C LEU A 130 -2.70 -12.85 4.44
N VAL A 131 -2.27 -13.67 3.49
CA VAL A 131 -2.70 -15.06 3.31
C VAL A 131 -1.70 -15.99 3.95
N GLY A 132 -2.16 -16.97 4.73
CA GLY A 132 -1.32 -17.98 5.36
C GLY A 132 -0.86 -17.61 6.77
N ILE A 133 -1.67 -16.86 7.53
CA ILE A 133 -1.44 -16.50 8.94
C ILE A 133 -2.32 -17.28 9.92
N GLY A 134 -2.99 -18.34 9.43
CA GLY A 134 -3.89 -19.19 10.21
C GLY A 134 -5.37 -18.93 9.95
N GLU A 135 -5.70 -18.02 9.03
CA GLU A 135 -7.05 -17.78 8.56
C GLU A 135 -7.58 -18.93 7.68
N SER A 136 -8.88 -19.18 7.76
CA SER A 136 -9.57 -20.13 6.88
C SER A 136 -10.04 -19.47 5.59
N LEU A 137 -10.46 -20.28 4.60
CA LEU A 137 -11.11 -19.78 3.38
C LEU A 137 -12.35 -18.91 3.69
N LYS A 138 -13.10 -19.26 4.74
CA LYS A 138 -14.26 -18.48 5.18
C LYS A 138 -13.82 -17.09 5.66
N ASP A 139 -12.76 -17.01 6.44
CA ASP A 139 -12.24 -15.73 6.95
C ASP A 139 -11.78 -14.82 5.81
N ARG A 140 -11.15 -15.39 4.76
CA ARG A 140 -10.80 -14.63 3.54
C ARG A 140 -12.02 -14.08 2.82
N ALA A 141 -13.06 -14.89 2.66
CA ALA A 141 -14.30 -14.47 2.03
C ALA A 141 -14.99 -13.34 2.83
N GLU A 142 -15.07 -13.48 4.16
CA GLU A 142 -15.64 -12.45 5.04
C GLU A 142 -14.83 -11.16 5.01
N SER A 143 -13.50 -11.26 4.96
CA SER A 143 -12.62 -10.08 4.86
C SER A 143 -12.79 -9.34 3.54
N LEU A 144 -12.86 -10.08 2.41
CA LEU A 144 -13.11 -9.49 1.10
C LEU A 144 -14.49 -8.84 1.01
N GLU A 145 -15.52 -9.47 1.60
CA GLU A 145 -16.86 -8.90 1.63
C GLU A 145 -16.92 -7.61 2.48
N ALA A 146 -16.18 -7.56 3.59
CA ALA A 146 -16.07 -6.35 4.40
C ALA A 146 -15.42 -5.19 3.60
N ILE A 147 -14.32 -5.47 2.88
CA ILE A 147 -13.68 -4.50 1.99
C ILE A 147 -14.63 -4.07 0.87
N ALA A 148 -15.29 -5.02 0.21
CA ALA A 148 -16.25 -4.76 -0.86
C ALA A 148 -17.42 -3.89 -0.37
N SER A 149 -17.92 -4.12 0.84
CA SER A 149 -18.98 -3.32 1.45
C SER A 149 -18.53 -1.88 1.69
N LEU A 150 -17.32 -1.66 2.21
CA LEU A 150 -16.77 -0.32 2.41
C LEU A 150 -16.57 0.41 1.07
N HIS A 151 -16.12 -0.30 0.02
CA HIS A 151 -16.00 0.30 -1.29
C HIS A 151 -17.36 0.63 -1.90
N ARG A 152 -18.37 -0.24 -1.78
CA ARG A 152 -19.73 0.06 -2.28
C ARG A 152 -20.37 1.26 -1.58
N GLU A 153 -20.04 1.49 -0.31
CA GLU A 153 -20.55 2.64 0.45
C GLU A 153 -19.84 3.95 0.10
N TYR A 154 -18.50 3.94 -0.05
CA TYR A 154 -17.70 5.16 -0.14
C TYR A 154 -16.93 5.36 -1.47
N GLY A 155 -16.85 4.33 -2.32
CA GLY A 155 -16.15 4.35 -3.62
C GLY A 155 -14.64 4.55 -3.57
N HIS A 156 -14.03 4.55 -2.38
CA HIS A 156 -12.68 5.06 -2.15
C HIS A 156 -11.54 4.03 -2.28
N ILE A 157 -11.83 2.73 -2.18
CA ILE A 157 -10.78 1.68 -2.25
C ILE A 157 -10.37 1.46 -3.70
N GLN A 158 -9.13 1.76 -4.04
CA GLN A 158 -8.61 1.63 -5.40
C GLN A 158 -8.05 0.23 -5.68
N GLU A 159 -7.45 -0.39 -4.66
CA GLU A 159 -6.76 -1.67 -4.79
C GLU A 159 -6.88 -2.52 -3.54
N VAL A 160 -6.88 -3.84 -3.76
CA VAL A 160 -6.81 -4.87 -2.73
C VAL A 160 -5.60 -5.75 -3.03
N ILE A 161 -4.62 -5.70 -2.13
CA ILE A 161 -3.39 -6.49 -2.20
C ILE A 161 -3.68 -7.89 -1.66
N ILE A 162 -3.39 -8.92 -2.45
CA ILE A 162 -3.36 -10.31 -1.99
C ILE A 162 -1.89 -10.68 -1.77
N GLN A 163 -1.45 -10.62 -0.52
CA GLN A 163 -0.06 -10.86 -0.15
C GLN A 163 0.08 -12.19 0.59
N ASN A 164 1.08 -13.00 0.24
CA ASN A 164 1.42 -14.19 1.01
C ASN A 164 2.19 -13.81 2.29
N PHE A 165 1.92 -14.56 3.34
CA PHE A 165 2.81 -14.61 4.50
C PHE A 165 4.16 -15.20 4.09
N SER A 166 5.24 -14.59 4.58
CA SER A 166 6.59 -15.12 4.47
C SER A 166 7.25 -15.05 5.85
N PRO A 167 7.67 -16.20 6.42
CA PRO A 167 8.29 -16.26 7.74
C PRO A 167 9.55 -15.41 7.82
N LYS A 168 9.70 -14.71 8.94
CA LYS A 168 10.90 -13.90 9.22
C LYS A 168 11.63 -14.44 10.43
N THR A 169 12.93 -14.65 10.27
CA THR A 169 13.84 -15.09 11.34
C THR A 169 13.70 -14.19 12.56
N GLY A 170 13.60 -14.79 13.75
CA GLY A 170 13.47 -14.06 15.01
C GLY A 170 12.06 -13.55 15.33
N THR A 171 11.07 -13.84 14.49
CA THR A 171 9.65 -13.62 14.83
C THR A 171 9.03 -14.87 15.47
N PRO A 172 7.95 -14.74 16.26
CA PRO A 172 7.23 -15.91 16.80
C PRO A 172 6.72 -16.88 15.73
N MET A 173 6.59 -16.44 14.48
CA MET A 173 6.11 -17.22 13.35
C MET A 173 7.22 -17.64 12.38
N GLU A 174 8.50 -17.59 12.77
CA GLU A 174 9.62 -17.93 11.86
C GLU A 174 9.53 -19.34 11.25
N ASN A 175 8.90 -20.27 11.97
CA ASN A 175 8.74 -21.68 11.57
C ASN A 175 7.32 -22.00 11.09
N PHE A 176 6.45 -20.98 10.94
CA PHE A 176 5.09 -21.17 10.44
C PHE A 176 5.14 -21.36 8.92
N PRO A 177 4.35 -22.26 8.32
CA PRO A 177 4.43 -22.52 6.88
C PRO A 177 3.94 -21.34 6.04
N GLU A 178 4.60 -21.10 4.91
CA GLU A 178 4.08 -20.23 3.85
C GLU A 178 2.82 -20.85 3.22
N PRO A 179 1.86 -20.02 2.74
CA PRO A 179 0.74 -20.53 1.96
C PRO A 179 1.24 -21.12 0.63
N SER A 180 0.53 -22.11 0.10
CA SER A 180 0.85 -22.65 -1.21
C SER A 180 0.52 -21.65 -2.33
N VAL A 181 1.16 -21.80 -3.51
CA VAL A 181 0.81 -20.98 -4.69
C VAL A 181 -0.66 -21.18 -5.09
N GLU A 182 -1.18 -22.41 -4.97
CA GLU A 182 -2.60 -22.71 -5.25
C GLU A 182 -3.53 -21.94 -4.31
N GLU A 183 -3.17 -21.85 -3.04
CA GLU A 183 -3.93 -21.11 -2.03
C GLU A 183 -4.00 -19.59 -2.32
N ILE A 184 -2.91 -19.02 -2.84
CA ILE A 184 -2.88 -17.63 -3.30
C ILE A 184 -3.70 -17.46 -4.58
N MET A 185 -3.56 -18.37 -5.54
CA MET A 185 -4.34 -18.36 -6.79
C MET A 185 -5.85 -18.42 -6.53
N ASP A 186 -6.27 -19.26 -5.57
CA ASP A 186 -7.68 -19.37 -5.17
C ASP A 186 -8.16 -18.12 -4.44
N THR A 187 -7.32 -17.52 -3.60
CA THR A 187 -7.65 -16.26 -2.92
C THR A 187 -7.76 -15.10 -3.92
N VAL A 188 -6.91 -15.03 -4.94
CA VAL A 188 -7.03 -14.06 -6.04
C VAL A 188 -8.32 -14.27 -6.82
N ALA A 189 -8.68 -15.51 -7.17
CA ALA A 189 -9.92 -15.81 -7.88
C ALA A 189 -11.15 -15.39 -7.06
N LEU A 190 -11.14 -15.67 -5.75
CA LEU A 190 -12.16 -15.26 -4.81
C LEU A 190 -12.26 -13.73 -4.72
N ALA A 191 -11.11 -13.03 -4.58
CA ALA A 191 -11.06 -11.58 -4.57
C ALA A 191 -11.67 -10.99 -5.83
N ARG A 192 -11.34 -11.54 -7.01
CA ARG A 192 -11.90 -11.05 -8.27
C ARG A 192 -13.42 -11.26 -8.37
N GLN A 193 -13.94 -12.35 -7.79
CA GLN A 193 -15.38 -12.63 -7.75
C GLN A 193 -16.14 -11.72 -6.78
N VAL A 194 -15.56 -11.40 -5.61
CA VAL A 194 -16.24 -10.66 -4.53
C VAL A 194 -16.12 -9.15 -4.70
N LEU A 195 -14.95 -8.66 -5.11
CA LEU A 195 -14.67 -7.23 -5.18
C LEU A 195 -15.35 -6.57 -6.38
N PRO A 196 -15.85 -5.32 -6.24
CA PRO A 196 -16.31 -4.50 -7.35
C PRO A 196 -15.28 -4.43 -8.49
N HIS A 197 -15.75 -4.37 -9.73
CA HIS A 197 -14.90 -4.52 -10.92
C HIS A 197 -13.89 -3.35 -11.10
N ASP A 198 -14.19 -2.20 -10.52
CA ASP A 198 -13.34 -1.01 -10.50
C ASP A 198 -12.28 -1.01 -9.37
N VAL A 199 -12.31 -2.02 -8.49
CA VAL A 199 -11.25 -2.29 -7.52
C VAL A 199 -10.22 -3.23 -8.15
N ALA A 200 -8.96 -2.80 -8.17
CA ALA A 200 -7.87 -3.61 -8.67
C ALA A 200 -7.49 -4.71 -7.68
N VAL A 201 -7.12 -5.88 -8.20
CA VAL A 201 -6.50 -6.96 -7.41
C VAL A 201 -5.01 -6.91 -7.69
N GLN A 202 -4.26 -6.53 -6.66
CA GLN A 202 -2.81 -6.34 -6.71
C GLN A 202 -2.08 -7.52 -6.09
N VAL A 203 -0.96 -7.92 -6.69
CA VAL A 203 0.02 -8.82 -6.08
C VAL A 203 1.43 -8.24 -6.25
N ALA A 204 2.36 -8.65 -5.38
CA ALA A 204 3.75 -8.25 -5.47
C ALA A 204 4.52 -9.20 -6.42
N PRO A 205 5.06 -8.72 -7.55
CA PRO A 205 5.68 -9.57 -8.57
C PRO A 205 7.04 -10.15 -8.15
N ASN A 206 7.65 -9.67 -7.06
CA ASN A 206 8.85 -10.23 -6.45
C ASN A 206 8.57 -11.44 -5.54
N LEU A 207 7.34 -11.62 -5.06
CA LEU A 207 7.02 -12.68 -4.09
C LEU A 207 6.48 -13.95 -4.76
N ILE A 208 5.65 -13.81 -5.79
CA ILE A 208 5.02 -14.94 -6.49
C ILE A 208 5.04 -14.65 -7.99
N ASP A 209 5.22 -15.70 -8.82
CA ASP A 209 5.15 -15.57 -10.27
C ASP A 209 3.81 -14.93 -10.71
N PRO A 210 3.84 -13.68 -11.22
CA PRO A 210 2.62 -12.94 -11.54
C PRO A 210 1.83 -13.58 -12.69
N LYS A 211 2.46 -14.37 -13.56
CA LYS A 211 1.79 -14.97 -14.72
C LYS A 211 0.71 -15.97 -14.31
N ALA A 212 0.98 -16.74 -13.24
CA ALA A 212 0.01 -17.67 -12.67
C ALA A 212 -1.19 -16.97 -12.02
N LEU A 213 -1.01 -15.73 -11.58
CA LEU A 213 -2.02 -14.96 -10.85
C LEU A 213 -2.86 -14.08 -11.78
N ILE A 214 -2.29 -13.58 -12.89
CA ILE A 214 -3.01 -12.82 -13.92
C ILE A 214 -4.17 -13.64 -14.49
N VAL A 215 -3.96 -14.93 -14.76
CA VAL A 215 -5.05 -15.81 -15.26
C VAL A 215 -6.18 -16.01 -14.24
N LYS A 216 -5.97 -15.63 -12.97
CA LYS A 216 -6.97 -15.69 -11.89
C LYS A 216 -7.64 -14.33 -11.64
N GLY A 217 -7.21 -13.25 -12.29
CA GLY A 217 -7.84 -11.94 -12.20
C GLY A 217 -7.00 -10.85 -11.54
N VAL A 218 -5.70 -11.07 -11.32
CA VAL A 218 -4.77 -9.96 -11.01
C VAL A 218 -4.80 -8.95 -12.14
N THR A 219 -4.89 -7.68 -11.76
CA THR A 219 -4.96 -6.53 -12.68
C THR A 219 -3.89 -5.50 -12.41
N ASP A 220 -3.16 -5.63 -11.29
CA ASP A 220 -2.08 -4.73 -10.91
C ASP A 220 -0.90 -5.48 -10.31
N LEU A 221 0.32 -5.07 -10.66
CA LEU A 221 1.57 -5.60 -10.13
C LEU A 221 2.26 -4.47 -9.37
N GLY A 222 2.03 -4.42 -8.07
CA GLY A 222 2.52 -3.35 -7.20
C GLY A 222 3.91 -3.65 -6.63
N GLY A 223 4.63 -2.62 -6.22
CA GLY A 223 5.98 -2.77 -5.66
C GLY A 223 7.03 -2.97 -6.75
N ILE A 224 7.55 -1.85 -7.27
CA ILE A 224 8.66 -1.81 -8.21
C ILE A 224 9.52 -0.61 -7.84
N SER A 225 10.82 -0.80 -7.63
CA SER A 225 11.76 0.29 -7.36
C SER A 225 13.09 0.02 -8.05
N PRO A 226 13.64 0.98 -8.81
CA PRO A 226 14.98 0.87 -9.40
C PRO A 226 16.11 1.27 -8.44
N LEU A 227 15.80 1.67 -7.19
CA LEU A 227 16.77 2.30 -6.29
C LEU A 227 16.86 1.66 -4.90
N THR A 228 15.72 1.35 -4.31
CA THR A 228 15.63 0.88 -2.93
C THR A 228 15.47 -0.63 -2.92
N ILE A 229 15.85 -1.29 -1.82
CA ILE A 229 15.37 -2.65 -1.55
C ILE A 229 13.88 -2.64 -1.22
N ASP A 230 13.26 -3.82 -1.13
CA ASP A 230 11.98 -3.96 -0.46
C ASP A 230 12.23 -3.97 1.06
N TRP A 231 11.89 -2.90 1.77
CA TRP A 231 12.08 -2.86 3.23
C TRP A 231 11.09 -3.75 4.01
N ILE A 232 10.01 -4.23 3.36
CA ILE A 232 9.05 -5.15 3.95
C ILE A 232 9.54 -6.59 3.77
N ASN A 233 10.07 -6.91 2.58
CA ASN A 233 10.70 -8.20 2.28
C ASN A 233 12.13 -8.01 1.74
N PRO A 234 13.12 -7.67 2.59
CA PRO A 234 14.50 -7.42 2.17
C PRO A 234 15.17 -8.58 1.42
N GLU A 235 14.63 -9.78 1.58
CA GLU A 235 15.09 -11.02 0.97
C GLU A 235 14.58 -11.22 -0.46
N ALA A 236 13.62 -10.39 -0.92
CA ALA A 236 12.99 -10.47 -2.23
C ALA A 236 13.22 -9.16 -3.02
N GLU A 237 14.18 -9.18 -3.93
CA GLU A 237 14.53 -8.03 -4.78
C GLU A 237 13.38 -7.61 -5.69
N TRP A 238 13.25 -6.29 -5.93
CA TRP A 238 12.31 -5.78 -6.92
C TRP A 238 12.68 -6.26 -8.33
N PRO A 239 11.69 -6.63 -9.17
CA PRO A 239 11.97 -6.97 -10.55
C PRO A 239 12.28 -5.71 -11.38
N ASP A 240 13.17 -5.84 -12.36
CA ASP A 240 13.28 -4.85 -13.44
C ASP A 240 12.02 -4.91 -14.33
N VAL A 241 11.55 -3.75 -14.79
CA VAL A 241 10.32 -3.65 -15.59
C VAL A 241 10.45 -4.37 -16.94
N LYS A 242 11.63 -4.36 -17.56
CA LYS A 242 11.86 -5.07 -18.83
C LYS A 242 11.85 -6.58 -18.61
N ASP A 243 12.53 -7.05 -17.57
CA ASP A 243 12.52 -8.47 -17.20
C ASP A 243 11.11 -8.95 -16.85
N LEU A 244 10.32 -8.12 -16.15
CA LEU A 244 8.93 -8.39 -15.86
C LEU A 244 8.09 -8.46 -17.15
N GLN A 245 8.27 -7.53 -18.08
CA GLN A 245 7.58 -7.55 -19.38
C GLN A 245 7.94 -8.79 -20.21
N GLU A 246 9.20 -9.20 -20.21
CA GLU A 246 9.66 -10.42 -20.89
C GLU A 246 9.01 -11.68 -20.31
N LYS A 247 8.95 -11.79 -18.98
CA LYS A 247 8.27 -12.90 -18.28
C LYS A 247 6.77 -12.98 -18.62
N LEU A 248 6.12 -11.82 -18.69
CA LEU A 248 4.69 -11.71 -19.01
C LEU A 248 4.38 -11.94 -20.50
N GLY A 249 5.37 -11.75 -21.38
CA GLY A 249 5.23 -11.97 -22.81
C GLY A 249 4.22 -11.00 -23.44
N ALA A 250 3.08 -11.51 -23.92
CA ALA A 250 2.09 -10.73 -24.65
C ALA A 250 1.17 -9.87 -23.76
N VAL A 251 1.21 -10.05 -22.43
CA VAL A 251 0.44 -9.20 -21.50
C VAL A 251 1.16 -7.86 -21.36
N PRO A 252 0.55 -6.74 -21.79
CA PRO A 252 1.22 -5.45 -21.76
C PRO A 252 1.25 -4.88 -20.34
N LEU A 253 2.39 -4.31 -19.95
CA LEU A 253 2.49 -3.46 -18.76
C LEU A 253 2.19 -2.01 -19.11
N ARG A 254 1.40 -1.35 -18.25
CA ARG A 254 1.14 0.08 -18.32
C ARG A 254 1.34 0.69 -16.95
N GLU A 255 2.28 1.63 -16.85
CA GLU A 255 2.57 2.33 -15.61
C GLU A 255 1.39 3.25 -15.22
N ARG A 256 1.01 3.21 -13.95
CA ARG A 256 0.03 4.12 -13.33
C ARG A 256 0.70 4.97 -12.26
N LEU A 257 0.03 6.03 -11.85
CA LEU A 257 0.39 6.78 -10.65
C LEU A 257 -0.04 6.00 -9.37
N PRO A 258 0.43 6.40 -8.18
CA PRO A 258 -0.06 5.85 -6.91
C PRO A 258 -1.57 6.06 -6.70
N ILE A 259 -2.16 7.05 -7.38
CA ILE A 259 -3.60 7.25 -7.48
C ILE A 259 -4.12 6.63 -8.79
N TYR A 260 -5.16 5.81 -8.71
CA TYR A 260 -5.64 5.08 -9.89
C TYR A 260 -6.33 5.98 -10.92
N PRO A 261 -6.32 5.61 -12.22
CA PRO A 261 -6.80 6.45 -13.32
C PRO A 261 -8.23 6.98 -13.16
N GLN A 262 -9.15 6.18 -12.63
CA GLN A 262 -10.52 6.61 -12.37
C GLN A 262 -10.61 7.77 -11.36
N TYR A 263 -9.77 7.74 -10.32
CA TYR A 263 -9.69 8.80 -9.31
C TYR A 263 -9.02 10.05 -9.88
N VAL A 264 -8.02 9.88 -10.75
CA VAL A 264 -7.41 11.00 -11.47
C VAL A 264 -8.45 11.71 -12.34
N LYS A 265 -9.21 10.95 -13.15
CA LYS A 265 -10.25 11.50 -14.05
C LYS A 265 -11.38 12.19 -13.29
N ASN A 266 -11.74 11.67 -12.12
CA ASN A 266 -12.77 12.24 -11.26
C ASN A 266 -12.25 13.38 -10.37
N LYS A 267 -10.96 13.74 -10.46
CA LYS A 267 -10.29 14.73 -9.61
C LYS A 267 -10.43 14.43 -8.12
N TRP A 268 -10.34 13.16 -7.76
CA TRP A 268 -10.52 12.67 -6.41
C TRP A 268 -9.23 12.78 -5.60
N TYR A 269 -8.68 13.99 -5.54
CA TYR A 269 -7.42 14.34 -4.88
C TYR A 269 -7.46 15.81 -4.45
N SER A 270 -6.51 16.24 -3.62
CA SER A 270 -6.45 17.62 -3.14
C SER A 270 -5.89 18.59 -4.18
N ASP A 271 -6.25 19.87 -4.07
CA ASP A 271 -5.64 20.92 -4.90
C ASP A 271 -4.11 21.01 -4.72
N ARG A 272 -3.61 20.65 -3.52
CA ARG A 272 -2.19 20.73 -3.17
C ARG A 272 -1.30 19.82 -4.02
N ILE A 273 -1.81 18.66 -4.44
CA ILE A 273 -1.09 17.73 -5.33
C ILE A 273 -1.65 17.73 -6.76
N GLY A 274 -2.70 18.51 -7.04
CA GLY A 274 -3.41 18.48 -8.31
C GLY A 274 -2.57 18.92 -9.51
N GLU A 275 -1.73 19.94 -9.35
CA GLU A 275 -0.78 20.35 -10.40
C GLU A 275 0.24 19.23 -10.68
N LEU A 276 0.75 18.59 -9.64
CA LEU A 276 1.71 17.49 -9.80
C LEU A 276 1.06 16.31 -10.52
N ILE A 277 -0.13 15.86 -10.08
CA ILE A 277 -0.89 14.82 -10.78
C ILE A 277 -1.11 15.18 -12.25
N GLY A 278 -1.53 16.42 -12.55
CA GLY A 278 -1.74 16.89 -13.92
C GLY A 278 -0.48 16.89 -14.79
N ARG A 279 0.70 17.14 -14.21
CA ARG A 279 1.99 17.02 -14.93
C ARG A 279 2.40 15.57 -15.18
N LEU A 280 2.10 14.68 -14.23
CA LEU A 280 2.53 13.29 -14.25
C LEU A 280 1.53 12.34 -14.94
N SER A 281 0.30 12.77 -15.22
CA SER A 281 -0.74 11.93 -15.84
C SER A 281 -1.03 12.27 -17.30
N ASP A 282 -1.44 11.26 -18.06
CA ASP A 282 -2.01 11.42 -19.40
C ASP A 282 -3.52 11.70 -19.34
N GLY A 283 -4.16 11.86 -20.51
CA GLY A 283 -5.60 12.13 -20.60
C GLY A 283 -6.50 10.96 -20.13
N GLU A 284 -5.92 9.78 -19.93
CA GLU A 284 -6.62 8.61 -19.39
C GLU A 284 -6.39 8.43 -17.89
N GLY A 285 -5.52 9.25 -17.27
CA GLY A 285 -5.19 9.19 -15.84
C GLY A 285 -4.05 8.24 -15.50
N TYR A 286 -3.37 7.66 -16.49
CA TYR A 286 -2.17 6.84 -16.29
C TYR A 286 -0.91 7.69 -16.26
N ARG A 287 0.23 7.10 -15.88
CA ARG A 287 1.52 7.81 -15.92
C ARG A 287 1.80 8.26 -17.35
N LYS A 288 2.02 9.57 -17.50
CA LYS A 288 2.55 10.15 -18.73
C LYS A 288 4.00 9.71 -18.89
N LEU A 289 4.28 8.97 -19.95
CA LEU A 289 5.66 8.60 -20.30
C LEU A 289 6.44 9.88 -20.66
N PRO A 290 7.70 10.02 -20.19
CA PRO A 290 8.56 11.15 -20.51
C PRO A 290 8.88 11.28 -22.01
#